data_AF-A0A818PVK0-F1
#
_entry.id   AF-A0A818PVK0-F1
#
_cell.length_a   1.000
_cell.length_b   1.000
_cell.length_c   1.000
_cell.angle_alpha   90.00
_cell.angle_beta   90.00
_cell.angle_gamma   90.00
#
_symmetry.space_group_name_H-M   'P 1'
#
loop_
_entity.id
_entity.type
_entity.pdbx_description
1 polymer ?
#
loop_
_entity_poly.entity_id
_entity_poly.type
_entity_poly.pdbx_seq_one_letter_code
_entity_poly.pdbx_strand_id
1 'polypeptide(L)'
;MVRRKFVMSKKTRKRHCIDGAKVSNREPKDPSLRQKFADHIEVNTSGLPPKVDLRPYMSPIGEQSAIGSCVGDAFAGRYESFFLRFDKCLLVGAYEYLLKKSDGRDINISRLFIYYNARVKDKKDLNIDEPLHDSGCTNTSALETLKEFGVCEEEIWKHDKKVINKRPSDEAYEAATSRKILDALEVNTDLTEMKTCLAQGYPFVFSLRVFNSFERFYSKGIVPMPTPEEIKQEEPEGHAMLAVGYSDCSKSFIVRNSWGKEWGDEGYAFIPYAYMVNPHYCLEAVAVRQVDSNDLGHDGWNQDDSINYHPDDVDPEDDHEDEFEIIDEDVDDESEGEQEQQEEQEEE
;
A
#
# COMPACT_ATOMS: atom_id res chain seq x y z
N MET A 1 -5.84 14.11 -23.79
CA MET A 1 -6.39 12.77 -23.47
C MET A 1 -5.42 12.13 -22.47
N VAL A 2 -5.78 12.04 -21.19
CA VAL A 2 -4.89 11.46 -20.16
C VAL A 2 -4.87 9.94 -20.37
N ARG A 3 -3.75 9.39 -20.84
CA ARG A 3 -3.53 7.94 -20.87
C ARG A 3 -3.25 7.50 -19.43
N ARG A 4 -4.10 6.64 -18.87
CA ARG A 4 -3.90 6.02 -17.55
C ARG A 4 -3.57 4.54 -17.77
N LYS A 5 -2.60 3.98 -17.06
CA LYS A 5 -2.39 2.53 -17.07
C LYS A 5 -3.13 1.86 -15.92
N PHE A 6 -3.37 0.57 -16.12
CA PHE A 6 -4.19 -0.26 -15.25
C PHE A 6 -3.59 -1.64 -15.15
N VAL A 7 -3.64 -2.15 -13.93
CA VAL A 7 -3.23 -3.48 -13.50
C VAL A 7 -4.48 -4.35 -13.46
N MET A 8 -4.47 -5.55 -14.02
CA MET A 8 -5.62 -6.47 -13.91
C MET A 8 -5.28 -7.66 -13.01
N SER A 9 -6.02 -7.81 -11.90
CA SER A 9 -5.93 -9.00 -11.06
C SER A 9 -6.40 -10.22 -11.86
N LYS A 10 -5.55 -11.24 -12.02
CA LYS A 10 -5.95 -12.49 -12.66
C LYS A 10 -6.96 -13.28 -11.81
N LYS A 11 -6.87 -13.19 -10.49
CA LYS A 11 -7.75 -13.87 -9.53
C LYS A 11 -9.18 -13.35 -9.60
N THR A 12 -9.35 -12.02 -9.55
CA THR A 12 -10.68 -11.40 -9.49
C THR A 12 -11.15 -10.81 -10.82
N ARG A 13 -10.27 -10.76 -11.84
CA ARG A 13 -10.46 -10.03 -13.11
C ARG A 13 -10.71 -8.52 -12.92
N LYS A 14 -10.55 -7.97 -11.70
CA LYS A 14 -10.69 -6.55 -11.41
C LYS A 14 -9.49 -5.77 -11.95
N ARG A 15 -9.75 -4.57 -12.48
CA ARG A 15 -8.70 -3.63 -12.92
C ARG A 15 -8.41 -2.61 -11.83
N HIS A 16 -7.17 -2.41 -11.45
CA HIS A 16 -6.69 -1.43 -10.49
C HIS A 16 -5.90 -0.34 -11.23
N CYS A 17 -6.08 0.91 -10.84
CA CYS A 17 -5.34 2.03 -11.45
C CYS A 17 -4.02 2.24 -10.71
N ILE A 18 -2.92 2.31 -11.45
CA ILE A 18 -1.57 2.57 -10.94
C ILE A 18 -1.19 4.05 -10.97
N ASP A 19 -1.98 4.88 -11.67
CA ASP A 19 -1.76 6.32 -11.76
C ASP A 19 -2.40 7.03 -10.57
N GLY A 20 -1.59 7.45 -9.58
CA GLY A 20 -2.14 8.11 -8.39
C GLY A 20 -1.17 8.69 -7.37
N ALA A 21 0.06 8.19 -7.29
CA ALA A 21 1.08 8.80 -6.46
C ALA A 21 1.83 9.85 -7.28
N LYS A 22 1.70 11.11 -6.86
CA LYS A 22 2.48 12.21 -7.44
C LYS A 22 3.76 12.37 -6.65
N VAL A 23 4.87 12.55 -7.36
CA VAL A 23 6.13 12.94 -6.72
C VAL A 23 6.05 14.40 -6.34
N SER A 24 6.31 14.71 -5.07
CA SER A 24 6.57 16.07 -4.65
C SER A 24 8.04 16.42 -4.92
N ASN A 25 8.29 17.28 -5.91
CA ASN A 25 9.63 17.86 -6.13
C ASN A 25 9.91 19.07 -5.23
N ARG A 26 9.08 19.29 -4.19
CA ARG A 26 9.12 20.51 -3.37
C ARG A 26 9.44 20.20 -1.93
N GLU A 27 10.18 21.09 -1.30
CA GLU A 27 10.27 21.16 0.16
C GLU A 27 8.92 21.65 0.72
N PRO A 28 8.38 21.02 1.77
CA PRO A 28 7.20 21.50 2.47
C PRO A 28 7.40 22.94 2.95
N LYS A 29 6.32 23.72 2.95
CA LYS A 29 6.37 25.12 3.40
C LYS A 29 6.62 25.25 4.90
N ASP A 30 6.33 24.19 5.65
CA ASP A 30 6.64 24.07 7.07
C ASP A 30 7.86 23.12 7.23
N PRO A 31 9.05 23.63 7.60
CA PRO A 31 10.25 22.81 7.77
C PRO A 31 10.08 21.67 8.77
N SER A 32 9.16 21.81 9.75
CA SER A 32 8.88 20.74 10.72
C SER A 32 8.13 19.54 10.12
N LEU A 33 7.70 19.62 8.85
CA LEU A 33 7.13 18.50 8.11
C LEU A 33 8.17 17.67 7.36
N ARG A 34 9.41 18.16 7.25
CA ARG A 34 10.46 17.51 6.45
C ARG A 34 11.74 17.29 7.24
N GLN A 35 11.58 16.91 8.50
CA GLN A 35 12.72 16.43 9.24
C GLN A 35 12.97 14.97 8.86
N LYS A 36 14.23 14.64 8.57
CA LYS A 36 14.61 13.30 8.14
C LYS A 36 14.67 12.37 9.34
N PHE A 37 14.26 11.13 9.14
CA PHE A 37 14.27 10.11 10.19
C PHE A 37 15.67 9.91 10.76
N ALA A 38 16.69 9.87 9.91
CA ALA A 38 18.10 9.81 10.34
C ALA A 38 18.60 11.06 11.11
N ASP A 39 18.01 12.24 10.91
CA ASP A 39 18.39 13.44 11.67
C ASP A 39 17.82 13.40 13.10
N HIS A 40 16.77 12.62 13.32
CA HIS A 40 16.14 12.43 14.64
C HIS A 40 16.73 11.28 15.44
N ILE A 41 17.32 10.29 14.77
CA ILE A 41 17.76 9.05 15.38
C ILE A 41 19.12 8.69 14.78
N GLU A 42 20.13 8.50 15.63
CA GLU A 42 21.41 7.92 15.20
C GLU A 42 21.16 6.48 14.71
N VAL A 43 21.22 6.29 13.39
CA VAL A 43 20.95 5.01 12.74
C VAL A 43 22.13 4.05 12.99
N ASN A 44 22.05 3.22 14.04
CA ASN A 44 23.02 2.17 14.33
C ASN A 44 22.58 0.82 13.72
N THR A 45 23.44 0.25 12.87
CA THR A 45 23.19 -1.00 12.12
C THR A 45 23.37 -2.28 12.92
N SER A 46 24.03 -2.23 14.08
CA SER A 46 24.58 -3.43 14.75
C SER A 46 23.61 -4.23 15.62
N GLY A 47 22.31 -3.89 15.64
CA GLY A 47 21.33 -4.54 16.52
C GLY A 47 19.90 -4.59 16.00
N LEU A 48 19.67 -4.45 14.69
CA LEU A 48 18.31 -4.58 14.14
C LEU A 48 17.89 -6.07 14.11
N PRO A 49 16.63 -6.39 14.47
CA PRO A 49 16.13 -7.75 14.34
C PRO A 49 16.15 -8.20 12.87
N PRO A 50 16.36 -9.49 12.58
CA PRO A 50 16.43 -9.99 11.21
C PRO A 50 15.07 -9.94 10.47
N LYS A 51 13.97 -9.81 11.23
CA LYS A 51 12.61 -9.74 10.71
C LYS A 51 11.77 -8.83 11.60
N VAL A 52 10.92 -8.03 10.99
CA VAL A 52 9.88 -7.24 11.65
C VAL A 52 8.58 -7.44 10.90
N ASP A 53 7.49 -7.67 11.62
CA ASP A 53 6.16 -7.85 11.03
C ASP A 53 5.10 -7.08 11.85
N LEU A 54 4.62 -5.97 11.30
CA LEU A 54 3.60 -5.13 11.92
C LEU A 54 2.18 -5.48 11.45
N ARG A 55 2.00 -6.48 10.57
CA ARG A 55 0.69 -6.91 10.05
C ARG A 55 -0.34 -7.23 11.15
N PRO A 56 0.00 -7.86 12.29
CA PRO A 56 -0.98 -8.15 13.35
C PRO A 56 -1.69 -6.91 13.91
N TYR A 57 -1.06 -5.75 13.83
CA TYR A 57 -1.57 -4.48 14.33
C TYR A 57 -2.26 -3.64 13.26
N MET A 58 -2.27 -4.09 12.01
CA MET A 58 -2.93 -3.40 10.92
C MET A 58 -4.45 -3.52 11.04
N SER A 59 -5.15 -2.47 10.63
CA SER A 59 -6.58 -2.55 10.30
C SER A 59 -6.82 -3.54 9.15
N PRO A 60 -8.04 -4.06 8.95
CA PRO A 60 -8.36 -4.89 7.80
C PRO A 60 -7.96 -4.22 6.49
N ILE A 61 -7.43 -4.99 5.51
CA ILE A 61 -7.08 -4.44 4.19
C ILE A 61 -8.28 -3.69 3.60
N GLY A 62 -8.06 -2.41 3.27
CA GLY A 62 -9.05 -1.61 2.57
C GLY A 62 -9.29 -2.18 1.17
N GLU A 63 -10.56 -2.27 0.79
CA GLU A 63 -10.93 -2.49 -0.61
C GLU A 63 -11.19 -1.16 -1.32
N GLN A 64 -10.61 -1.00 -2.51
CA GLN A 64 -10.88 0.04 -3.52
C GLN A 64 -12.33 0.02 -4.08
N SER A 65 -13.31 -0.27 -3.23
CA SER A 65 -14.56 -0.99 -3.51
C SER A 65 -15.08 -0.93 -4.97
N ALA A 66 -15.29 -2.15 -5.49
CA ALA A 66 -16.40 -2.46 -6.36
C ALA A 66 -17.58 -2.80 -5.43
N ILE A 67 -18.52 -1.88 -5.25
CA ILE A 67 -19.76 -2.20 -4.52
C ILE A 67 -20.60 -3.06 -5.46
N GLY A 68 -20.74 -4.35 -5.13
CA GLY A 68 -21.72 -5.25 -5.74
C GLY A 68 -22.78 -5.59 -4.71
N SER A 69 -23.93 -4.91 -4.77
CA SER A 69 -25.16 -5.47 -4.20
C SER A 69 -25.53 -6.71 -5.02
N CYS A 70 -25.65 -7.85 -4.36
CA CYS A 70 -26.13 -9.08 -4.96
C CYS A 70 -27.51 -8.88 -5.64
N VAL A 71 -27.67 -9.56 -6.78
CA VAL A 71 -28.84 -9.63 -7.69
C VAL A 71 -28.85 -8.58 -8.81
N GLY A 72 -28.39 -9.00 -9.99
CA GLY A 72 -28.50 -8.29 -11.27
C GLY A 72 -27.20 -8.38 -12.07
N ASP A 73 -27.28 -8.86 -13.31
CA ASP A 73 -26.24 -8.81 -14.35
C ASP A 73 -25.30 -10.02 -14.48
N ALA A 74 -25.88 -11.22 -14.39
CA ALA A 74 -25.58 -12.21 -15.42
C ALA A 74 -26.27 -11.72 -16.71
N PHE A 75 -25.51 -11.49 -17.79
CA PHE A 75 -25.94 -10.91 -19.09
C PHE A 75 -25.86 -9.38 -19.27
N ALA A 76 -24.66 -8.81 -19.11
CA ALA A 76 -24.17 -7.74 -19.99
C ALA A 76 -22.69 -8.05 -20.28
N GLY A 77 -22.33 -8.55 -21.46
CA GLY A 77 -22.34 -7.74 -22.67
C GLY A 77 -21.14 -6.78 -22.62
N ARG A 78 -20.16 -6.98 -23.51
CA ARG A 78 -19.02 -6.07 -23.70
C ARG A 78 -19.50 -4.61 -23.70
N TYR A 79 -18.67 -3.73 -23.13
CA TYR A 79 -18.81 -2.27 -22.98
C TYR A 79 -19.55 -1.80 -21.72
N GLU A 80 -18.88 -0.91 -20.97
CA GLU A 80 -19.39 -0.13 -19.81
C GLU A 80 -19.57 -0.83 -18.44
N SER A 81 -18.48 -1.41 -17.91
CA SER A 81 -18.28 -1.50 -16.44
C SER A 81 -16.88 -1.00 -16.06
N PHE A 82 -16.46 0.06 -16.74
CA PHE A 82 -15.09 0.59 -16.71
C PHE A 82 -15.07 1.82 -15.82
N PHE A 83 -14.51 1.74 -14.60
CA PHE A 83 -13.82 2.81 -13.83
C PHE A 83 -13.73 2.40 -12.34
N LEU A 84 -12.85 1.45 -12.05
CA LEU A 84 -12.37 1.20 -10.69
C LEU A 84 -11.34 2.29 -10.36
N ARG A 85 -11.79 3.26 -9.56
CA ARG A 85 -11.03 4.36 -8.97
C ARG A 85 -11.33 4.30 -7.47
N PHE A 86 -10.55 5.05 -6.70
CA PHE A 86 -10.81 5.43 -5.30
C PHE A 86 -10.25 4.50 -4.21
N ASP A 87 -8.98 4.71 -3.81
CA ASP A 87 -8.41 4.41 -2.47
C ASP A 87 -6.92 4.77 -2.41
N LYS A 88 -6.64 6.08 -2.42
CA LYS A 88 -5.29 6.60 -2.63
C LYS A 88 -4.66 7.25 -1.39
N CYS A 89 -5.22 7.05 -0.20
CA CYS A 89 -4.65 7.61 1.01
C CYS A 89 -4.19 6.51 1.97
N LEU A 90 -3.02 5.93 1.71
CA LEU A 90 -2.42 4.90 2.56
C LEU A 90 -1.88 5.44 3.88
N LEU A 91 -1.85 6.76 4.05
CA LEU A 91 -1.70 7.40 5.35
C LEU A 91 -2.84 7.01 6.30
N VAL A 92 -4.00 6.60 5.78
CA VAL A 92 -5.08 6.01 6.60
C VAL A 92 -4.58 4.78 7.35
N GLY A 93 -3.91 3.85 6.67
CA GLY A 93 -3.39 2.64 7.31
C GLY A 93 -2.32 2.94 8.36
N ALA A 94 -1.45 3.91 8.12
CA ALA A 94 -0.45 4.35 9.10
C ALA A 94 -1.11 5.03 10.32
N TYR A 95 -2.12 5.87 10.09
CA TYR A 95 -2.86 6.56 11.15
C TYR A 95 -3.69 5.60 12.01
N GLU A 96 -4.45 4.70 11.38
CA GLU A 96 -5.22 3.65 12.05
C GLU A 96 -4.32 2.72 12.87
N TYR A 97 -3.14 2.37 12.34
CA TYR A 97 -2.13 1.61 13.09
C TYR A 97 -1.72 2.35 14.37
N LEU A 98 -1.45 3.65 14.30
CA LEU A 98 -1.05 4.41 15.49
C LEU A 98 -2.19 4.53 16.50
N LEU A 99 -3.43 4.73 16.05
CA LEU A 99 -4.60 4.74 16.94
C LEU A 99 -4.77 3.38 17.66
N LYS A 100 -4.71 2.29 16.90
CA LYS A 100 -4.86 0.94 17.44
C LYS A 100 -3.71 0.58 18.38
N LYS A 101 -2.48 0.99 18.07
CA LYS A 101 -1.31 0.76 18.92
C LYS A 101 -1.36 1.58 20.21
N SER A 102 -1.80 2.84 20.15
CA SER A 102 -1.80 3.75 21.30
C SER A 102 -2.97 3.51 22.26
N ASP A 103 -4.15 3.16 21.75
CA ASP A 103 -5.39 3.14 22.55
C ASP A 103 -6.27 1.91 22.27
N GLY A 104 -5.79 0.95 21.48
CA GLY A 104 -6.56 -0.26 21.14
C GLY A 104 -7.81 -0.02 20.29
N ARG A 105 -8.11 1.23 19.92
CA ARG A 105 -9.31 1.57 19.15
C ARG A 105 -9.15 1.28 17.67
N ASP A 106 -10.19 0.70 17.10
CA ASP A 106 -10.33 0.49 15.66
C ASP A 106 -11.30 1.56 15.11
N ILE A 107 -10.74 2.67 14.62
CA ILE A 107 -11.51 3.78 14.05
C ILE A 107 -11.26 3.83 12.55
N ASN A 108 -12.34 3.66 11.78
CA ASN A 108 -12.29 3.81 10.33
C ASN A 108 -12.37 5.31 9.98
N ILE A 109 -11.27 5.88 9.48
CA ILE A 109 -11.17 7.31 9.17
C ILE A 109 -11.44 7.61 7.70
N SER A 110 -11.96 8.81 7.41
CA SER A 110 -12.37 9.20 6.07
C SER A 110 -11.18 9.39 5.14
N ARG A 111 -10.97 8.40 4.28
CA ARG A 111 -9.96 8.47 3.21
C ARG A 111 -10.26 9.57 2.21
N LEU A 112 -11.55 9.84 1.96
CA LEU A 112 -11.96 10.85 0.99
C LEU A 112 -11.75 12.27 1.51
N PHE A 113 -11.88 12.49 2.82
CA PHE A 113 -11.57 13.77 3.45
C PHE A 113 -10.10 14.13 3.20
N ILE A 114 -9.18 13.19 3.47
CA ILE A 114 -7.75 13.41 3.23
C ILE A 114 -7.48 13.62 1.73
N TYR A 115 -8.01 12.74 0.89
CA TYR A 115 -7.76 12.78 -0.55
C TYR A 115 -8.31 14.04 -1.24
N TYR A 116 -9.44 14.57 -0.80
CA TYR A 116 -9.98 15.83 -1.31
C TYR A 116 -9.04 17.00 -0.97
N ASN A 117 -8.72 17.17 0.31
CA ASN A 117 -7.90 18.29 0.80
C ASN A 117 -6.48 18.25 0.23
N ALA A 118 -5.88 17.07 0.12
CA ALA A 118 -4.56 16.90 -0.49
C ALA A 118 -4.53 17.35 -1.95
N ARG A 119 -5.58 17.05 -2.73
CA ARG A 119 -5.67 17.51 -4.12
C ARG A 119 -5.93 19.00 -4.24
N VAL A 120 -6.67 19.59 -3.30
CA VAL A 120 -6.84 21.05 -3.24
C VAL A 120 -5.49 21.74 -2.97
N LYS A 121 -4.67 21.20 -2.05
CA LYS A 121 -3.31 21.67 -1.80
C LYS A 121 -2.42 21.52 -3.03
N ASP A 122 -2.35 20.34 -3.65
CA ASP A 122 -1.58 20.12 -4.87
C ASP A 122 -1.97 21.09 -6.00
N LYS A 123 -3.28 21.30 -6.21
CA LYS A 123 -3.78 22.24 -7.22
C LYS A 123 -3.31 23.66 -6.95
N LYS A 124 -3.48 24.13 -5.70
CA LYS A 124 -3.05 25.47 -5.27
C LYS A 124 -1.55 25.65 -5.46
N ASP A 125 -0.78 24.63 -5.11
CA ASP A 125 0.68 24.68 -5.19
C ASP A 125 1.20 24.66 -6.62
N LEU A 126 0.56 23.91 -7.51
CA LEU A 126 0.90 23.87 -8.93
C LEU A 126 0.32 25.05 -9.73
N ASN A 127 -0.36 26.00 -9.08
CA ASN A 127 -1.06 27.12 -9.73
C ASN A 127 -1.99 26.64 -10.87
N ILE A 128 -2.63 25.49 -10.69
CA ILE A 128 -3.57 24.95 -11.67
C ILE A 128 -4.90 25.67 -11.49
N ASP A 129 -5.40 26.29 -12.56
CA ASP A 129 -6.69 27.00 -12.56
C ASP A 129 -7.79 26.19 -13.29
N GLU A 130 -7.86 24.90 -12.98
CA GLU A 130 -8.86 23.97 -13.54
C GLU A 130 -9.73 23.35 -12.45
N PRO A 131 -10.99 22.99 -12.70
CA PRO A 131 -11.82 22.29 -11.72
C PRO A 131 -11.10 21.07 -11.11
N LEU A 132 -11.32 20.85 -9.82
CA LEU A 132 -10.75 19.69 -9.13
C LEU A 132 -11.23 18.42 -9.82
N HIS A 133 -10.28 17.57 -10.20
CA HIS A 133 -10.55 16.28 -10.80
C HIS A 133 -9.73 15.19 -10.11
N ASP A 134 -10.13 13.95 -10.33
CA ASP A 134 -9.44 12.78 -9.80
C ASP A 134 -8.10 12.59 -10.51
N SER A 135 -7.03 13.15 -9.95
CA SER A 135 -5.68 13.14 -10.52
C SER A 135 -4.63 12.49 -9.62
N GLY A 136 -5.00 11.90 -8.48
CA GLY A 136 -4.02 11.50 -7.46
C GLY A 136 -3.53 12.68 -6.61
N CYS A 137 -2.77 12.39 -5.56
CA CYS A 137 -2.14 13.41 -4.71
C CYS A 137 -0.71 13.02 -4.33
N THR A 138 0.07 13.99 -3.85
CA THR A 138 1.38 13.75 -3.23
C THR A 138 1.21 13.24 -1.78
N ASN A 139 2.18 12.48 -1.24
CA ASN A 139 2.13 12.11 0.18
C ASN A 139 2.35 13.35 1.05
N THR A 140 3.23 14.26 0.63
CA THR A 140 3.42 15.58 1.26
C THR A 140 2.10 16.32 1.49
N SER A 141 1.26 16.51 0.46
CA SER A 141 -0.02 17.24 0.61
C SER A 141 -1.04 16.52 1.49
N ALA A 142 -1.00 15.18 1.50
CA ALA A 142 -1.84 14.38 2.38
C ALA A 142 -1.38 14.46 3.84
N LEU A 143 -0.07 14.49 4.09
CA LEU A 143 0.52 14.72 5.40
C LEU A 143 0.17 16.12 5.93
N GLU A 144 0.36 17.15 5.10
CA GLU A 144 -0.04 18.52 5.44
C GLU A 144 -1.53 18.64 5.77
N THR A 145 -2.38 17.91 5.05
CA THR A 145 -3.82 17.86 5.32
C THR A 145 -4.10 17.32 6.71
N LEU A 146 -3.46 16.21 7.09
CA LEU A 146 -3.63 15.60 8.40
C LEU A 146 -3.10 16.49 9.54
N LYS A 147 -2.04 17.28 9.30
CA LYS A 147 -1.52 18.20 10.31
C LYS A 147 -2.40 19.44 10.46
N GLU A 148 -2.86 19.99 9.33
CA GLU A 148 -3.64 21.22 9.32
C GLU A 148 -5.08 20.99 9.80
N PHE A 149 -5.77 20.01 9.21
CA PHE A 149 -7.19 19.76 9.42
C PHE A 149 -7.48 18.54 10.28
N GLY A 150 -6.57 17.55 10.31
CA GLY A 150 -6.83 16.23 10.87
C GLY A 150 -7.65 15.36 9.92
N VAL A 151 -8.42 14.43 10.48
CA VAL A 151 -9.30 13.55 9.72
C VAL A 151 -10.56 13.19 10.50
N CYS A 152 -11.72 13.23 9.85
CA CYS A 152 -12.97 12.76 10.44
C CYS A 152 -13.16 11.25 10.23
N GLU A 153 -14.15 10.67 10.90
CA GLU A 153 -14.53 9.27 10.69
C GLU A 153 -15.14 9.06 9.29
N GLU A 154 -14.92 7.88 8.72
CA GLU A 154 -15.44 7.50 7.41
C GLU A 154 -16.98 7.57 7.37
N GLU A 155 -17.67 7.41 8.50
CA GLU A 155 -19.13 7.56 8.59
C GLU A 155 -19.62 8.99 8.35
N ILE A 156 -18.83 10.00 8.73
CA ILE A 156 -19.15 11.43 8.60
C ILE A 156 -18.92 11.87 7.15
N TRP A 157 -17.81 11.44 6.55
CA TRP A 157 -17.51 11.72 5.15
C TRP A 157 -17.19 10.43 4.39
N LYS A 158 -18.26 9.77 3.94
CA LYS A 158 -18.19 8.45 3.30
C LYS A 158 -17.46 8.45 1.98
N HIS A 159 -16.86 7.31 1.71
CA HIS A 159 -16.22 6.96 0.46
C HIS A 159 -17.24 6.80 -0.67
N ASP A 160 -17.75 7.92 -1.18
CA ASP A 160 -18.66 7.96 -2.30
C ASP A 160 -18.03 8.68 -3.50
N LYS A 161 -18.01 7.95 -4.63
CA LYS A 161 -17.45 8.43 -5.89
C LYS A 161 -18.14 9.68 -6.41
N LYS A 162 -19.44 9.83 -6.14
CA LYS A 162 -20.26 10.97 -6.57
C LYS A 162 -19.84 12.28 -5.90
N VAL A 163 -19.11 12.20 -4.79
CA VAL A 163 -18.69 13.37 -4.00
C VAL A 163 -17.16 13.54 -4.02
N ILE A 164 -16.43 12.83 -4.91
CA ILE A 164 -14.96 12.85 -4.94
C ILE A 164 -14.34 14.24 -5.00
N ASN A 165 -14.91 15.10 -5.84
CA ASN A 165 -14.42 16.45 -6.06
C ASN A 165 -15.25 17.48 -5.29
N LYS A 166 -16.16 17.03 -4.42
CA LYS A 166 -16.95 17.91 -3.56
C LYS A 166 -16.21 18.13 -2.25
N ARG A 167 -16.25 19.37 -1.78
CA ARG A 167 -15.72 19.73 -0.47
C ARG A 167 -16.46 18.94 0.61
N PRO A 168 -15.74 18.37 1.60
CA PRO A 168 -16.35 17.85 2.81
C PRO A 168 -17.27 18.87 3.49
N SER A 169 -18.29 18.38 4.20
CA SER A 169 -19.19 19.21 5.00
C SER A 169 -18.40 19.96 6.08
N ASP A 170 -18.94 21.07 6.57
CA ASP A 170 -18.32 21.78 7.70
C ASP A 170 -18.27 20.90 8.95
N GLU A 171 -19.29 20.07 9.18
CA GLU A 171 -19.29 19.00 10.20
C GLU A 171 -18.09 18.05 10.07
N ALA A 172 -17.71 17.67 8.84
CA ALA A 172 -16.54 16.82 8.62
C ALA A 172 -15.23 17.53 8.97
N TYR A 173 -15.13 18.85 8.73
CA TYR A 173 -13.96 19.62 9.15
C TYR A 173 -13.93 19.83 10.67
N GLU A 174 -15.07 20.10 11.30
CA GLU A 174 -15.18 20.23 12.76
C GLU A 174 -14.77 18.91 13.45
N ALA A 175 -15.32 17.78 13.01
CA ALA A 175 -14.98 16.46 13.54
C ALA A 175 -13.51 16.07 13.30
N ALA A 176 -12.88 16.58 12.24
CA ALA A 176 -11.47 16.31 11.94
C ALA A 176 -10.51 17.00 12.92
N THR A 177 -10.91 18.11 13.55
CA THR A 177 -10.01 18.96 14.34
C THR A 177 -9.36 18.26 15.53
N SER A 178 -9.99 17.24 16.10
CA SER A 178 -9.47 16.46 17.24
C SER A 178 -8.59 15.26 16.84
N ARG A 179 -8.36 15.05 15.54
CA ARG A 179 -7.64 13.88 14.99
C ARG A 179 -6.53 14.32 14.03
N LYS A 180 -5.64 15.17 14.52
CA LYS A 180 -4.48 15.66 13.78
C LYS A 180 -3.31 14.68 13.83
N ILE A 181 -2.34 14.83 12.95
CA ILE A 181 -0.99 14.29 13.20
C ILE A 181 -0.17 15.34 13.94
N LEU A 182 0.63 14.91 14.90
CA LEU A 182 1.52 15.76 15.68
C LEU A 182 2.96 15.65 15.21
N ASP A 183 3.38 14.46 14.77
CA ASP A 183 4.75 14.17 14.35
C ASP A 183 4.78 13.19 13.17
N ALA A 184 5.63 13.49 12.19
CA ALA A 184 5.88 12.66 11.02
C ALA A 184 7.24 13.00 10.40
N LEU A 185 7.93 11.98 9.88
CA LEU A 185 9.31 12.09 9.39
C LEU A 185 9.45 11.53 7.98
N GLU A 186 10.31 12.16 7.19
CA GLU A 186 10.75 11.60 5.91
C GLU A 186 11.73 10.45 6.18
N VAL A 187 11.52 9.32 5.51
CA VAL A 187 12.41 8.16 5.58
C VAL A 187 13.24 8.16 4.30
N ASN A 188 14.56 8.30 4.40
CA ASN A 188 15.41 8.25 3.22
C ASN A 188 15.32 6.85 2.56
N THR A 189 15.58 6.79 1.26
CA THR A 189 15.74 5.53 0.52
C THR A 189 17.07 4.86 0.86
N ASP A 190 17.25 4.52 2.12
CA ASP A 190 18.37 3.80 2.69
C ASP A 190 17.84 2.55 3.40
N LEU A 191 18.51 1.42 3.20
CA LEU A 191 18.05 0.15 3.76
C LEU A 191 18.02 0.18 5.29
N THR A 192 19.03 0.77 5.90
CA THR A 192 19.16 0.80 7.36
C THR A 192 18.11 1.71 7.96
N GLU A 193 17.91 2.89 7.39
CA GLU A 193 16.90 3.83 7.86
C GLU A 193 15.49 3.27 7.75
N MET A 194 15.13 2.68 6.60
CA MET A 194 13.84 2.03 6.39
C MET A 194 13.61 0.87 7.37
N LYS A 195 14.62 0.01 7.58
CA LYS A 195 14.54 -1.07 8.57
C LYS A 195 14.43 -0.55 10.00
N THR A 196 15.17 0.50 10.35
CA THR A 196 15.13 1.12 11.68
C THR A 196 13.76 1.70 11.97
N CYS A 197 13.17 2.40 11.00
CA CYS A 197 11.80 2.94 11.08
C CYS A 197 10.80 1.82 11.42
N LEU A 198 10.86 0.71 10.69
CA LEU A 198 9.97 -0.43 10.93
C LEU A 198 10.24 -1.13 12.25
N ALA A 199 11.51 -1.31 12.63
CA ALA A 199 11.90 -1.96 13.89
C ALA A 199 11.46 -1.17 15.14
N GLN A 200 11.38 0.15 15.03
CA GLN A 200 10.78 1.01 16.07
C GLN A 200 9.24 0.96 16.07
N GLY A 201 8.65 0.18 15.17
CA GLY A 201 7.21 0.03 15.04
C GLY A 201 6.55 1.24 14.41
N TYR A 202 7.20 1.88 13.44
CA TYR A 202 6.61 2.93 12.60
C TYR A 202 6.49 2.45 11.15
N PRO A 203 5.28 2.06 10.70
CA PRO A 203 4.98 1.89 9.29
C PRO A 203 5.23 3.19 8.53
N PHE A 204 5.70 3.10 7.29
CA PHE A 204 5.90 4.26 6.44
C PHE A 204 5.21 4.11 5.09
N VAL A 205 4.54 5.16 4.66
CA VAL A 205 3.96 5.25 3.31
C VAL A 205 5.07 5.60 2.36
N PHE A 206 5.12 4.96 1.19
CA PHE A 206 6.11 5.27 0.17
C PHE A 206 5.49 5.27 -1.23
N SER A 207 6.13 6.00 -2.14
CA SER A 207 5.79 6.07 -3.56
C SER A 207 6.83 5.31 -4.37
N LEU A 208 6.40 4.31 -5.15
CA LEU A 208 7.25 3.45 -5.96
C LEU A 208 6.88 3.59 -7.44
N ARG A 209 7.90 3.66 -8.30
CA ARG A 209 7.78 3.45 -9.73
C ARG A 209 7.50 1.98 -10.00
N VAL A 210 6.27 1.66 -10.40
CA VAL A 210 5.87 0.30 -10.76
C VAL A 210 5.96 0.09 -12.27
N PHE A 211 6.41 -1.10 -12.67
CA PHE A 211 6.54 -1.54 -14.07
C PHE A 211 5.54 -2.63 -14.40
N ASN A 212 5.45 -3.03 -15.67
CA ASN A 212 4.48 -4.05 -16.11
C ASN A 212 4.71 -5.41 -15.40
N SER A 213 5.92 -5.70 -14.93
CA SER A 213 6.28 -6.89 -14.16
C SER A 213 5.67 -6.91 -12.76
N PHE A 214 5.43 -5.73 -12.15
CA PHE A 214 4.59 -5.58 -10.96
C PHE A 214 3.19 -6.18 -11.21
N GLU A 215 2.75 -6.20 -12.49
CA GLU A 215 1.44 -6.69 -12.88
C GLU A 215 1.35 -8.21 -13.08
N ARG A 216 2.43 -8.98 -12.90
CA ARG A 216 2.48 -10.37 -13.39
C ARG A 216 2.47 -11.45 -12.29
N PHE A 217 2.68 -11.11 -11.02
CA PHE A 217 3.00 -12.09 -9.97
C PHE A 217 2.21 -11.97 -8.65
N TYR A 218 0.91 -11.73 -8.73
CA TYR A 218 0.13 -11.43 -7.51
C TYR A 218 -0.25 -12.62 -6.63
N SER A 219 -0.25 -13.88 -7.10
CA SER A 219 -0.86 -14.96 -6.30
C SER A 219 -0.15 -15.25 -4.98
N LYS A 220 1.12 -14.84 -4.86
CA LYS A 220 1.93 -14.94 -3.62
C LYS A 220 2.44 -13.58 -3.13
N GLY A 221 1.98 -12.48 -3.72
CA GLY A 221 2.44 -11.12 -3.38
C GLY A 221 3.91 -10.80 -3.72
N ILE A 222 4.66 -11.69 -4.36
CA ILE A 222 6.10 -11.49 -4.63
C ILE A 222 6.27 -10.51 -5.80
N VAL A 223 6.95 -9.40 -5.55
CA VAL A 223 7.23 -8.38 -6.57
C VAL A 223 8.63 -8.60 -7.15
N PRO A 224 8.77 -8.82 -8.47
CA PRO A 224 10.08 -8.95 -9.08
C PRO A 224 10.78 -7.59 -9.21
N MET A 225 12.10 -7.62 -9.39
CA MET A 225 12.82 -6.46 -9.92
C MET A 225 12.34 -6.16 -11.36
N PRO A 226 12.30 -4.88 -11.78
CA PRO A 226 11.99 -4.54 -13.16
C PRO A 226 13.05 -5.06 -14.12
N THR A 227 12.64 -5.52 -15.31
CA THR A 227 13.59 -6.03 -16.31
C THR A 227 14.33 -4.89 -17.00
N PRO A 228 15.53 -5.12 -17.57
CA PRO A 228 16.25 -4.11 -18.34
C PRO A 228 15.42 -3.49 -19.48
N GLU A 229 14.54 -4.27 -20.12
CA GLU A 229 13.63 -3.80 -21.16
C GLU A 229 12.57 -2.84 -20.60
N GLU A 230 12.02 -3.15 -19.44
CA GLU A 230 11.04 -2.28 -18.76
C GLU A 230 11.67 -0.96 -18.33
N ILE A 231 12.91 -1.02 -17.82
CA ILE A 231 13.68 0.17 -17.46
C ILE A 231 13.93 1.06 -18.68
N LYS A 232 14.28 0.47 -19.83
CA LYS A 232 14.53 1.18 -21.10
C LYS A 232 13.28 1.80 -21.72
N GLN A 233 12.09 1.24 -21.46
CA GLN A 233 10.83 1.73 -22.03
C GLN A 233 10.33 3.03 -21.38
N GLU A 234 10.92 3.46 -20.25
CA GLU A 234 10.71 4.77 -19.59
C GLU A 234 9.26 5.27 -19.46
N GLU A 235 8.32 4.38 -19.13
CA GLU A 235 6.99 4.82 -18.70
C GLU A 235 6.51 4.14 -17.39
N PRO A 236 7.31 4.11 -16.31
CA PRO A 236 6.83 3.62 -15.02
C PRO A 236 5.77 4.54 -14.43
N GLU A 237 4.81 3.98 -13.70
CA GLU A 237 3.80 4.76 -12.99
C GLU A 237 4.11 4.86 -11.49
N GLY A 238 3.68 5.95 -10.86
CA GLY A 238 3.82 6.13 -9.42
C GLY A 238 2.67 5.49 -8.66
N HIS A 239 2.96 4.44 -7.89
CA HIS A 239 2.00 3.83 -6.95
C HIS A 239 2.46 4.05 -5.52
N ALA A 240 1.53 4.44 -4.64
CA ALA A 240 1.82 4.56 -3.22
C ALA A 240 1.42 3.26 -2.51
N MET A 241 2.19 2.84 -1.53
CA MET A 241 1.91 1.68 -0.66
C MET A 241 2.38 1.95 0.78
N LEU A 242 2.06 1.06 1.71
CA LEU A 242 2.46 1.17 3.12
C LEU A 242 3.43 0.04 3.48
N ALA A 243 4.66 0.35 3.85
CA ALA A 243 5.60 -0.63 4.37
C ALA A 243 5.26 -0.94 5.83
N VAL A 244 5.14 -2.23 6.16
CA VAL A 244 4.68 -2.72 7.46
C VAL A 244 5.63 -3.77 8.05
N GLY A 245 6.78 -4.00 7.45
CA GLY A 245 7.73 -4.98 7.95
C GLY A 245 8.84 -5.28 6.95
N TYR A 246 9.73 -6.18 7.33
CA TYR A 246 10.81 -6.66 6.48
C TYR A 246 11.29 -8.05 6.93
N SER A 247 11.96 -8.77 6.04
CA SER A 247 12.64 -10.03 6.34
C SER A 247 13.99 -10.10 5.63
N ASP A 248 15.07 -10.26 6.39
CA ASP A 248 16.43 -10.40 5.85
C ASP A 248 16.63 -11.74 5.14
N CYS A 249 15.87 -12.77 5.53
CA CYS A 249 15.87 -14.08 4.87
C CYS A 249 15.41 -13.96 3.42
N SER A 250 14.29 -13.27 3.17
CA SER A 250 13.77 -13.03 1.82
C SER A 250 14.28 -11.74 1.16
N LYS A 251 15.13 -10.97 1.86
CA LYS A 251 15.66 -9.66 1.45
C LYS A 251 14.59 -8.73 0.88
N SER A 252 13.43 -8.70 1.55
CA SER A 252 12.23 -8.01 1.07
C SER A 252 11.52 -7.25 2.19
N PHE A 253 10.90 -6.13 1.83
CA PHE A 253 9.95 -5.42 2.67
C PHE A 253 8.57 -6.08 2.54
N ILE A 254 7.84 -6.13 3.66
CA ILE A 254 6.43 -6.50 3.71
C ILE A 254 5.62 -5.23 3.50
N VAL A 255 4.77 -5.24 2.49
CA VAL A 255 4.08 -4.04 2.01
C VAL A 255 2.59 -4.29 1.95
N ARG A 256 1.82 -3.44 2.62
CA ARG A 256 0.36 -3.41 2.56
C ARG A 256 -0.08 -2.61 1.33
N ASN A 257 -0.89 -3.24 0.49
CA ASN A 257 -1.54 -2.60 -0.65
C ASN A 257 -2.99 -2.17 -0.30
N SER A 258 -3.66 -1.46 -1.21
CA SER A 258 -5.04 -0.97 -1.04
C SER A 258 -6.03 -1.56 -2.06
N TRP A 259 -5.74 -2.76 -2.57
CA TRP A 259 -6.50 -3.40 -3.65
C TRP A 259 -7.39 -4.56 -3.17
N GLY A 260 -7.69 -4.60 -1.87
CA GLY A 260 -8.47 -5.65 -1.24
C GLY A 260 -7.66 -6.91 -0.93
N LYS A 261 -8.22 -7.77 -0.08
CA LYS A 261 -7.58 -9.01 0.40
C LYS A 261 -7.36 -10.04 -0.70
N GLU A 262 -8.13 -9.96 -1.79
CA GLU A 262 -8.01 -10.90 -2.91
C GLU A 262 -6.81 -10.64 -3.82
N TRP A 263 -6.07 -9.56 -3.59
CA TRP A 263 -4.88 -9.22 -4.35
C TRP A 263 -3.63 -9.59 -3.57
N GLY A 264 -2.58 -10.07 -4.23
CA GLY A 264 -1.33 -10.34 -3.53
C GLY A 264 -1.43 -11.55 -2.61
N ASP A 265 -0.64 -11.50 -1.54
CA ASP A 265 -0.76 -12.35 -0.36
C ASP A 265 -1.73 -11.69 0.64
N GLU A 266 -3.02 -12.01 0.55
CA GLU A 266 -4.07 -11.43 1.41
C GLU A 266 -4.13 -9.88 1.45
N GLY A 267 -3.77 -9.21 0.37
CA GLY A 267 -3.67 -7.75 0.25
C GLY A 267 -2.26 -7.19 0.47
N TYR A 268 -1.28 -8.06 0.71
CA TYR A 268 0.12 -7.72 0.91
C TYR A 268 1.00 -8.11 -0.28
N ALA A 269 2.16 -7.47 -0.34
CA ALA A 269 3.23 -7.76 -1.28
C ALA A 269 4.59 -7.80 -0.58
N PHE A 270 5.53 -8.51 -1.19
CA PHE A 270 6.91 -8.61 -0.76
C PHE A 270 7.78 -7.92 -1.82
N ILE A 271 8.33 -6.76 -1.47
CA ILE A 271 9.11 -5.94 -2.41
C ILE A 271 10.60 -6.05 -2.08
N PRO A 272 11.47 -6.45 -3.04
CA PRO A 272 12.89 -6.60 -2.80
C PRO A 272 13.54 -5.31 -2.27
N TYR A 273 14.48 -5.45 -1.34
CA TYR A 273 15.26 -4.33 -0.81
C TYR A 273 15.88 -3.50 -1.91
N ALA A 274 16.53 -4.14 -2.89
CA ALA A 274 17.18 -3.49 -4.01
C ALA A 274 16.23 -2.63 -4.87
N TYR A 275 14.92 -2.92 -4.85
CA TYR A 275 13.92 -2.12 -5.53
C TYR A 275 13.58 -0.87 -4.71
N MET A 276 13.21 -1.04 -3.43
CA MET A 276 12.74 0.05 -2.58
C MET A 276 13.84 1.03 -2.16
N VAL A 277 15.10 0.58 -2.01
CA VAL A 277 16.20 1.47 -1.62
C VAL A 277 16.83 2.19 -2.80
N ASN A 278 16.37 1.93 -4.03
CA ASN A 278 16.85 2.62 -5.20
C ASN A 278 16.11 3.95 -5.37
N PRO A 279 16.78 5.12 -5.27
CA PRO A 279 16.15 6.43 -5.37
C PRO A 279 15.61 6.74 -6.77
N HIS A 280 16.02 5.99 -7.80
CA HIS A 280 15.41 6.08 -9.12
C HIS A 280 13.99 5.48 -9.14
N TYR A 281 13.71 4.52 -8.25
CA TYR A 281 12.44 3.80 -8.19
C TYR A 281 11.55 4.25 -7.03
N CYS A 282 12.08 4.35 -5.83
CA CYS A 282 11.35 4.86 -4.66
C CYS A 282 11.55 6.38 -4.57
N LEU A 283 10.45 7.11 -4.62
CA LEU A 283 10.46 8.55 -4.89
C LEU A 283 10.24 9.39 -3.63
N GLU A 284 9.49 8.86 -2.67
CA GLU A 284 9.14 9.52 -1.41
C GLU A 284 8.79 8.42 -0.40
N ALA A 285 9.22 8.56 0.85
CA ALA A 285 8.76 7.72 1.96
C ALA A 285 8.60 8.55 3.23
N VAL A 286 7.49 8.35 3.95
CA VAL A 286 7.11 9.14 5.13
C VAL A 286 6.51 8.23 6.19
N ALA A 287 7.00 8.35 7.42
CA ALA A 287 6.46 7.70 8.61
C ALA A 287 5.65 8.70 9.42
N VAL A 288 4.42 8.34 9.79
CA VAL A 288 3.68 9.07 10.85
C VAL A 288 4.11 8.46 12.19
N ARG A 289 4.47 9.31 13.16
CA ARG A 289 4.95 8.87 14.47
C ARG A 289 3.97 9.16 15.60
N GLN A 290 3.26 10.27 15.51
CA GLN A 290 2.34 10.70 16.55
C GLN A 290 1.07 11.30 15.97
N VAL A 291 -0.06 10.91 16.56
CA VAL A 291 -1.38 11.45 16.29
C VAL A 291 -1.91 12.17 17.52
N ASP A 292 -2.74 13.19 17.31
CA ASP A 292 -3.41 13.91 18.37
C ASP A 292 -4.48 13.01 19.00
N SER A 293 -4.31 12.76 20.28
CA SER A 293 -5.17 11.93 21.12
C SER A 293 -5.93 12.76 22.16
N ASN A 294 -6.04 14.08 22.01
CA ASN A 294 -6.57 14.99 23.05
C ASN A 294 -8.06 14.79 23.43
N ASP A 295 -8.72 13.71 22.97
CA ASP A 295 -10.05 13.28 23.43
C ASP A 295 -10.03 11.89 24.12
N LEU A 296 -8.85 11.39 24.47
CA LEU A 296 -8.63 10.02 24.97
C LEU A 296 -8.14 10.03 26.39
N GLY A 297 -8.61 9.07 27.17
CA GLY A 297 -8.26 8.85 28.56
C GLY A 297 -6.78 9.04 28.83
N HIS A 298 -6.50 9.65 29.96
CA HIS A 298 -5.19 10.06 30.40
C HIS A 298 -4.34 8.83 30.78
N ASP A 299 -3.73 8.20 29.78
CA ASP A 299 -2.88 7.03 29.96
C ASP A 299 -1.55 7.33 29.29
N GLY A 300 -0.54 7.57 30.13
CA GLY A 300 0.77 8.05 29.71
C GLY A 300 1.47 7.13 28.71
N TRP A 301 2.19 7.76 27.80
CA TRP A 301 3.29 7.15 27.07
C TRP A 301 4.25 6.50 28.07
N ASN A 302 4.18 5.18 28.24
CA ASN A 302 5.31 4.45 28.78
C ASN A 302 6.37 4.38 27.68
N GLN A 303 7.42 5.17 27.84
CA GLN A 303 8.67 5.07 27.07
C GLN A 303 9.39 3.72 27.26
N ASP A 304 8.78 2.76 27.96
CA ASP A 304 9.35 1.47 28.36
C ASP A 304 8.79 0.28 27.57
N ASP A 305 7.79 0.48 26.69
CA ASP A 305 7.32 -0.54 25.74
C ASP A 305 8.11 -0.49 24.42
N SER A 306 9.43 -0.24 24.50
CA SER A 306 10.31 -0.78 23.47
C SER A 306 10.10 -2.29 23.50
N ILE A 307 9.46 -2.83 22.46
CA ILE A 307 9.28 -4.26 22.28
C ILE A 307 10.67 -4.89 22.44
N ASN A 308 10.91 -5.51 23.60
CA ASN A 308 12.05 -6.38 23.80
C ASN A 308 11.79 -7.60 22.94
N TYR A 309 12.26 -7.52 21.69
CA TYR A 309 12.42 -8.70 20.85
C TYR A 309 13.36 -9.65 21.59
N HIS A 310 12.82 -10.69 22.22
CA HIS A 310 13.63 -11.74 22.81
C HIS A 310 14.01 -12.69 21.67
N PRO A 311 15.31 -12.93 21.42
CA PRO A 311 15.76 -13.82 20.35
C PRO A 311 15.33 -15.29 20.54
N ASP A 312 14.65 -15.61 21.63
CA ASP A 312 14.16 -16.95 21.97
C ASP A 312 12.67 -17.17 21.62
N ASP A 313 11.96 -16.17 21.08
CA ASP A 313 10.59 -16.34 20.53
C ASP A 313 10.62 -16.94 19.10
N VAL A 314 11.74 -17.53 18.70
CA VAL A 314 11.90 -18.33 17.49
C VAL A 314 11.54 -19.76 17.86
N ASP A 315 10.34 -20.20 17.50
CA ASP A 315 10.02 -21.63 17.45
C ASP A 315 10.94 -22.27 16.39
N PRO A 316 11.86 -23.19 16.75
CA PRO A 316 12.81 -23.75 15.81
C PRO A 316 12.22 -24.83 14.89
N GLU A 317 10.91 -25.12 14.95
CA GLU A 317 10.31 -26.25 14.24
C GLU A 317 9.39 -25.91 13.05
N ASP A 318 9.42 -24.68 12.52
CA ASP A 318 8.72 -24.35 11.26
C ASP A 318 9.65 -24.45 10.04
N ASP A 319 10.28 -25.62 9.88
CA ASP A 319 10.96 -26.06 8.65
C ASP A 319 9.90 -26.57 7.67
N HIS A 320 9.31 -25.65 6.91
CA HIS A 320 8.70 -25.99 5.63
C HIS A 320 9.75 -25.78 4.52
N GLU A 321 10.65 -26.76 4.41
CA GLU A 321 11.40 -27.00 3.18
C GLU A 321 10.42 -27.46 2.09
N ASP A 322 9.83 -26.50 1.35
CA ASP A 322 9.24 -26.82 0.06
C ASP A 322 10.38 -27.05 -0.95
N GLU A 323 10.84 -28.31 -1.06
CA GLU A 323 11.65 -28.79 -2.18
C GLU A 323 10.86 -28.60 -3.49
N PHE A 324 11.33 -27.71 -4.37
CA PHE A 324 10.84 -27.62 -5.74
C PHE A 324 11.65 -28.55 -6.63
N GLU A 325 11.11 -29.74 -6.91
CA GLU A 325 11.66 -30.65 -7.93
C GLU A 325 11.25 -30.13 -9.33
N ILE A 326 12.24 -29.82 -10.17
CA ILE A 326 12.04 -29.54 -11.59
C ILE A 326 12.04 -30.89 -12.30
N ILE A 327 10.87 -31.30 -12.79
CA ILE A 327 10.76 -32.47 -13.66
C ILE A 327 10.82 -31.96 -15.10
N ASP A 328 11.92 -32.26 -15.78
CA ASP A 328 12.01 -32.18 -17.24
C ASP A 328 11.41 -33.47 -17.81
N GLU A 329 10.25 -33.38 -18.48
CA GLU A 329 9.81 -34.42 -19.41
C GLU A 329 9.79 -33.83 -20.82
N ASP A 330 10.76 -34.29 -21.61
CA ASP A 330 10.79 -34.14 -23.06
C ASP A 330 9.58 -34.88 -23.66
N VAL A 331 8.68 -34.13 -24.31
CA VAL A 331 7.69 -34.73 -25.19
C VAL A 331 8.14 -34.43 -26.62
N ASP A 332 8.91 -35.36 -27.16
CA ASP A 332 9.17 -35.44 -28.60
C ASP A 332 7.86 -35.75 -29.34
N ASP A 333 7.59 -34.88 -30.31
CA ASP A 333 6.54 -34.94 -31.30
C ASP A 333 7.01 -35.86 -32.43
N GLU A 334 6.31 -36.96 -32.73
CA GLU A 334 6.24 -37.51 -34.10
C GLU A 334 5.14 -38.60 -34.29
N SER A 335 4.10 -38.20 -35.02
CA SER A 335 3.46 -38.85 -36.18
C SER A 335 2.90 -40.28 -36.15
N GLU A 336 1.62 -40.35 -36.55
CA GLU A 336 0.98 -41.25 -37.54
C GLU A 336 0.99 -42.78 -37.37
N GLY A 337 -0.21 -43.40 -37.47
CA GLY A 337 -0.34 -44.82 -37.82
C GLY A 337 -1.69 -45.45 -37.49
N GLU A 338 -2.48 -45.73 -38.53
CA GLU A 338 -3.78 -46.41 -38.56
C GLU A 338 -3.78 -47.85 -37.96
N GLN A 339 -4.92 -48.30 -37.41
CA GLN A 339 -5.74 -49.46 -37.89
C GLN A 339 -6.64 -50.11 -36.83
N GLU A 340 -7.94 -50.09 -37.13
CA GLU A 340 -8.95 -51.17 -37.12
C GLU A 340 -9.04 -52.28 -36.03
N GLN A 341 -10.29 -52.43 -35.55
CA GLN A 341 -11.06 -53.65 -35.24
C GLN A 341 -10.67 -54.52 -34.01
N GLN A 342 -11.57 -54.63 -33.05
CA GLN A 342 -12.44 -55.82 -32.89
C GLN A 342 -13.48 -55.67 -31.77
N GLU A 343 -14.66 -56.21 -32.06
CA GLU A 343 -15.81 -56.48 -31.19
C GLU A 343 -15.49 -57.55 -30.13
N GLU A 344 -16.12 -57.46 -28.95
CA GLU A 344 -16.78 -58.55 -28.19
C GLU A 344 -17.25 -57.97 -26.83
N GLN A 345 -18.57 -57.91 -26.57
CA GLN A 345 -19.34 -58.80 -25.67
C GLN A 345 -18.94 -58.63 -24.18
N GLU A 346 -19.81 -58.50 -23.17
CA GLU A 346 -21.21 -58.88 -22.97
C GLU A 346 -21.68 -58.34 -21.59
N GLU A 347 -23.01 -58.24 -21.43
CA GLU A 347 -23.83 -58.40 -20.19
C GLU A 347 -23.61 -57.42 -19.00
N GLU A 348 -24.60 -56.81 -18.37
CA GLU A 348 -26.06 -57.04 -18.24
C GLU A 348 -26.79 -55.72 -17.91
#